data_AF-A0A314KM17-F1
#
_entry.id   AF-A0A314KM17-F1
#
_cell.length_a   1.000
_cell.length_b   1.000
_cell.length_c   1.000
_cell.angle_alpha   90.00
_cell.angle_beta   90.00
_cell.angle_gamma   90.00
#
_symmetry.space_group_name_H-M   'P 1'
#
loop_
_entity.id
_entity.type
_entity.pdbx_description
1 polymer ?
#
loop_
_entity_poly.entity_id
_entity_poly.type
_entity_poly.pdbx_seq_one_letter_code
_entity_poly.pdbx_strand_id
1 'polypeptide(L)'
;MAVAKRVFQLGANCGIRLSKSGGIDASKVCSGGLLIVRSQSNGFGSVNFYSSVSSYKSSANKFDYRQISQLAKPNGKRAFLVDTLALVRSLEAQGVPSKQAEAITSAITEVLNDSLENVAHSFVSQAEMQKSEMVQDGNLSKFKSEVQSSQEHHFSLLQRETEKLRNDIEKMRSELRYEIDKLTAGQRLDLNLERGRIRDELANQNAETTNLTNKLDREIHALRAQLEAAKYEVIKYCIGTLVSISAVGLAVLRLYT
;
A
#
# COMPACT_ATOMS: atom_id res chain seq x y z
N MET A 1 -4.06 13.72 51.68
CA MET A 1 -4.70 13.21 50.45
C MET A 1 -3.77 13.48 49.27
N ALA A 2 -3.10 12.46 48.76
CA ALA A 2 -2.12 12.58 47.67
C ALA A 2 -2.72 12.04 46.36
N VAL A 3 -2.62 12.83 45.29
CA VAL A 3 -3.14 12.51 43.96
C VAL A 3 -2.06 11.74 43.18
N ALA A 4 -2.36 10.49 42.85
CA ALA A 4 -1.49 9.63 42.04
C ALA A 4 -1.64 9.94 40.55
N LYS A 5 -0.52 10.24 39.87
CA LYS A 5 -0.42 10.40 38.42
C LYS A 5 0.27 9.16 37.87
N ARG A 6 -0.44 8.28 37.17
CA ARG A 6 0.17 7.12 36.48
C ARG A 6 0.71 7.55 35.12
N VAL A 7 2.01 7.40 34.93
CA VAL A 7 2.67 7.39 33.61
C VAL A 7 3.27 6.00 33.45
N PHE A 8 2.86 5.29 32.40
CA PHE A 8 3.41 3.99 32.03
C PHE A 8 4.64 4.21 31.14
N GLN A 9 5.81 3.73 31.56
CA GLN A 9 6.98 3.50 30.69
C GLN A 9 7.29 2.01 30.69
N LEU A 10 7.22 1.39 29.52
CA LEU A 10 7.73 0.03 29.27
C LEU A 10 9.08 0.17 28.56
N GLY A 11 10.18 0.12 29.32
CA GLY A 11 11.53 -0.05 28.81
C GLY A 11 11.89 -1.54 28.78
N ALA A 12 12.11 -2.09 27.59
CA ALA A 12 12.56 -3.45 27.38
C ALA A 12 14.04 -3.60 27.77
N ASN A 13 14.33 -4.50 28.72
CA ASN A 13 15.70 -4.86 29.09
C ASN A 13 16.27 -5.90 28.13
N CYS A 14 17.48 -5.60 27.66
CA CYS A 14 18.33 -6.40 26.79
C CYS A 14 18.88 -7.63 27.54
N GLY A 15 18.89 -8.79 26.89
CA GLY A 15 19.57 -9.97 27.41
C GLY A 15 19.51 -11.14 26.43
N ILE A 16 20.53 -11.29 25.59
CA ILE A 16 20.86 -12.60 25.00
C ILE A 16 22.34 -12.89 25.23
N ARG A 17 22.53 -14.00 25.93
CA ARG A 17 23.76 -14.58 26.45
C ARG A 17 24.44 -15.39 25.33
N LEU A 18 25.73 -15.15 25.08
CA LEU A 18 26.56 -15.98 24.20
C LEU A 18 26.81 -17.35 24.85
N SER A 19 26.61 -18.43 24.09
CA SER A 19 27.17 -19.75 24.37
C SER A 19 27.74 -20.35 23.08
N LYS A 20 28.91 -20.98 23.20
CA LYS A 20 29.83 -21.40 22.14
C LYS A 20 29.69 -22.90 21.85
N SER A 21 30.08 -23.29 20.62
CA SER A 21 30.57 -24.61 20.15
C SER A 21 29.59 -25.69 19.69
N GLY A 22 29.92 -26.29 18.53
CA GLY A 22 29.35 -27.54 18.02
C GLY A 22 29.16 -27.52 16.49
N GLY A 23 30.17 -27.93 15.73
CA GLY A 23 30.06 -28.11 14.27
C GLY A 23 29.47 -29.48 13.91
N ILE A 24 28.66 -29.53 12.84
CA ILE A 24 28.33 -30.73 12.05
C ILE A 24 28.07 -30.28 10.59
N ASP A 25 28.75 -30.92 9.64
CA ASP A 25 28.50 -30.87 8.19
C ASP A 25 27.17 -31.56 7.84
N ALA A 26 26.31 -30.91 7.04
CA ALA A 26 25.43 -31.55 6.05
C ALA A 26 24.58 -30.51 5.28
N SER A 27 24.77 -30.47 3.97
CA SER A 27 23.76 -30.45 2.90
C SER A 27 22.48 -29.57 3.02
N LYS A 28 22.27 -28.77 1.95
CA LYS A 28 21.01 -28.11 1.49
C LYS A 28 20.51 -26.90 2.28
N VAL A 29 20.47 -25.76 1.58
CA VAL A 29 19.30 -24.88 1.30
C VAL A 29 19.86 -23.49 0.90
N CYS A 30 19.82 -23.16 -0.40
CA CYS A 30 20.06 -21.78 -0.85
C CYS A 30 18.76 -21.00 -0.71
N SER A 31 18.58 -20.35 0.44
CA SER A 31 17.55 -19.33 0.63
C SER A 31 18.04 -18.00 0.05
N GLY A 32 17.25 -17.42 -0.87
CA GLY A 32 17.46 -16.06 -1.36
C GLY A 32 17.44 -15.07 -0.20
N GLY A 33 18.58 -14.43 0.05
CA GLY A 33 18.72 -13.39 1.07
C GLY A 33 18.24 -12.04 0.56
N LEU A 34 17.13 -11.55 1.11
CA LEU A 34 16.70 -10.16 1.02
C LEU A 34 17.47 -9.34 2.05
N LEU A 35 18.49 -8.59 1.62
CA LEU A 35 19.18 -7.61 2.47
C LEU A 35 18.35 -6.32 2.54
N ILE A 36 17.54 -6.19 3.59
CA ILE A 36 16.93 -4.90 3.96
C ILE A 36 17.93 -4.14 4.83
N VAL A 37 18.66 -3.20 4.23
CA VAL A 37 19.36 -2.16 4.98
C VAL A 37 18.33 -1.10 5.36
N ARG A 38 17.92 -1.09 6.63
CA ARG A 38 16.98 -0.11 7.16
C ARG A 38 17.78 1.14 7.60
N SER A 39 17.83 2.16 6.76
CA SER A 39 18.33 3.49 7.14
C SER A 39 17.14 4.40 7.47
N GLN A 40 17.15 4.97 8.68
CA GLN A 40 16.20 6.00 9.09
C GLN A 40 16.55 7.33 8.42
N SER A 41 15.65 7.89 7.62
CA SER A 41 15.54 9.35 7.46
C SER A 41 14.15 9.73 6.94
N ASN A 42 13.57 10.76 7.58
CA ASN A 42 12.34 11.42 7.16
C ASN A 42 12.56 12.12 5.81
N GLY A 43 11.82 11.71 4.79
CA GLY A 43 11.79 12.37 3.48
C GLY A 43 11.22 11.43 2.43
N PHE A 44 10.20 11.88 1.69
CA PHE A 44 9.54 11.13 0.63
C PHE A 44 10.53 10.91 -0.54
N GLY A 45 11.36 9.87 -0.43
CA GLY A 45 12.35 9.49 -1.44
C GLY A 45 11.82 8.40 -2.35
N SER A 46 11.83 8.67 -3.66
CA SER A 46 11.54 7.73 -4.74
C SER A 46 12.33 6.43 -4.57
N VAL A 47 11.64 5.29 -4.50
CA VAL A 47 12.28 3.97 -4.48
C VAL A 47 12.53 3.56 -5.93
N ASN A 48 13.73 3.83 -6.44
CA ASN A 48 14.13 3.33 -7.75
C ASN A 48 14.50 1.85 -7.64
N PHE A 49 13.65 0.98 -8.20
CA PHE A 49 13.93 -0.43 -8.40
C PHE A 49 14.76 -0.61 -9.67
N TYR A 50 16.08 -0.69 -9.53
CA TYR A 50 16.95 -1.18 -10.59
C TYR A 50 16.99 -2.70 -10.51
N SER A 51 16.26 -3.39 -11.38
CA SER A 51 16.46 -4.82 -11.60
C SER A 51 17.71 -5.00 -12.45
N SER A 52 18.84 -5.30 -11.81
CA SER A 52 20.02 -5.81 -12.50
C SER A 52 19.72 -7.24 -12.95
N VAL A 53 19.18 -7.38 -14.17
CA VAL A 53 19.10 -8.68 -14.83
C VAL A 53 20.54 -9.07 -15.20
N SER A 54 21.17 -9.86 -14.33
CA SER A 54 22.43 -10.52 -14.66
C SER A 54 22.22 -11.33 -15.92
N SER A 55 22.75 -10.83 -17.04
CA SER A 55 22.93 -11.59 -18.26
C SER A 55 23.84 -12.76 -17.93
N TYR A 56 23.25 -13.93 -17.72
CA TYR A 56 23.95 -15.20 -17.77
C TYR A 56 24.45 -15.34 -19.21
N LYS A 57 25.70 -14.91 -19.42
CA LYS A 57 26.50 -15.39 -20.55
C LYS A 57 26.63 -16.90 -20.32
N SER A 58 25.77 -17.66 -20.97
CA SER A 58 26.02 -19.08 -21.19
C SER A 58 27.35 -19.13 -21.93
N SER A 59 28.42 -19.52 -21.22
CA SER A 59 29.61 -20.04 -21.88
C SER A 59 29.10 -21.15 -22.77
N ALA A 60 29.11 -20.90 -24.07
CA ALA A 60 28.90 -21.93 -25.07
C ALA A 60 29.95 -23.00 -24.76
N ASN A 61 29.52 -24.05 -24.05
CA ASN A 61 30.27 -25.28 -23.97
C ASN A 61 30.31 -25.77 -25.41
N LYS A 62 31.41 -25.44 -26.08
CA LYS A 62 31.78 -25.99 -27.36
C LYS A 62 32.01 -27.47 -27.08
N PHE A 63 30.93 -28.24 -27.15
CA PHE A 63 31.02 -29.69 -27.19
C PHE A 63 31.73 -29.97 -28.52
N ASP A 64 33.04 -30.19 -28.44
CA ASP A 64 33.83 -30.73 -29.54
C ASP A 64 33.27 -32.13 -29.84
N TYR A 65 32.27 -32.18 -30.72
CA TYR A 65 31.86 -33.41 -31.35
C TYR A 65 33.05 -33.91 -32.15
N ARG A 66 33.68 -34.98 -31.66
CA ARG A 66 34.62 -35.79 -32.43
C ARG A 66 33.94 -36.12 -33.76
N GLN A 67 34.35 -35.50 -34.85
CA GLN A 67 33.82 -35.75 -36.19
C GLN A 67 34.20 -37.17 -36.62
N ILE A 68 33.42 -38.16 -36.19
CA ILE A 68 33.59 -39.55 -36.64
C ILE A 68 32.78 -39.81 -37.92
N SER A 69 31.86 -38.91 -38.29
CA SER A 69 30.82 -39.22 -39.27
C SER A 69 30.66 -38.18 -40.39
N GLN A 70 31.77 -37.79 -41.04
CA GLN A 70 31.68 -37.06 -42.31
C GLN A 70 31.81 -37.95 -43.56
N LEU A 71 31.98 -39.27 -43.41
CA LEU A 71 32.13 -40.19 -44.54
C LEU A 71 31.01 -41.23 -44.63
N ALA A 72 29.75 -40.81 -44.57
CA ALA A 72 28.64 -41.69 -44.93
C ALA A 72 27.51 -40.88 -45.57
N LYS A 73 27.41 -40.98 -46.89
CA LYS A 73 26.18 -40.61 -47.61
C LYS A 73 25.04 -41.48 -47.05
N PRO A 74 23.84 -40.92 -46.81
CA PRO A 74 22.73 -41.67 -46.21
C PRO A 74 22.22 -42.85 -47.06
N ASN A 75 22.57 -42.89 -48.35
CA ASN A 75 22.15 -43.95 -49.30
C ASN A 75 23.32 -44.74 -49.90
N GLY A 76 24.54 -44.59 -49.39
CA GLY A 76 25.69 -45.39 -49.83
C GLY A 76 26.03 -46.41 -48.75
N LYS A 77 26.18 -47.69 -49.13
CA LYS A 77 26.72 -48.76 -48.27
C LYS A 77 27.79 -48.17 -47.35
N ARG A 78 27.54 -48.14 -46.03
CA ARG A 78 28.48 -47.62 -45.04
C ARG A 78 29.83 -48.26 -45.33
N ALA A 79 30.86 -47.45 -45.64
CA ALA A 79 32.13 -47.95 -46.13
C ALA A 79 32.78 -48.80 -45.02
N PHE A 80 32.68 -50.11 -45.18
CA PHE A 80 33.28 -51.07 -44.29
C PHE A 80 34.78 -51.10 -44.59
N LEU A 81 35.61 -50.85 -43.58
CA LEU A 81 37.08 -50.90 -43.68
C LEU A 81 37.63 -52.30 -43.40
N VAL A 82 36.83 -53.36 -43.57
CA VAL A 82 37.39 -54.72 -43.60
C VAL A 82 37.82 -55.00 -45.02
N ASP A 83 39.13 -55.06 -45.20
CA ASP A 83 39.75 -55.56 -46.41
C ASP A 83 39.50 -57.08 -46.48
N THR A 84 38.42 -57.46 -47.17
CA THR A 84 38.02 -58.85 -47.35
C THR A 84 39.10 -59.67 -48.05
N LEU A 85 39.86 -59.05 -48.97
CA LEU A 85 40.93 -59.72 -49.69
C LEU A 85 42.12 -59.97 -48.75
N ALA A 86 42.55 -58.99 -47.97
CA ALA A 86 43.62 -59.18 -47.00
C ALA A 86 43.25 -60.23 -45.93
N LEU A 87 41.99 -60.25 -45.49
CA LEU A 87 41.51 -61.24 -44.51
C LEU A 87 41.54 -62.66 -45.08
N VAL A 88 41.05 -62.87 -46.31
CA VAL A 88 41.13 -64.17 -46.99
C VAL A 88 42.58 -64.61 -47.16
N ARG A 89 43.47 -63.71 -47.62
CA ARG A 89 44.90 -64.02 -47.81
C ARG A 89 45.60 -64.36 -46.50
N SER A 90 45.23 -63.69 -45.41
CA SER A 90 45.73 -64.02 -44.07
C SER A 90 45.28 -65.40 -43.60
N LEU A 91 44.03 -65.81 -43.87
CA LEU A 91 43.53 -67.13 -43.52
C LEU A 91 44.19 -68.24 -44.34
N GLU A 92 44.38 -68.01 -45.65
CA GLU A 92 45.11 -68.91 -46.53
C GLU A 92 46.57 -69.09 -46.10
N ALA A 93 47.24 -68.02 -45.67
CA ALA A 93 48.61 -68.08 -45.14
C ALA A 93 48.74 -68.91 -43.85
N GLN A 94 47.64 -69.08 -43.09
CA GLN A 94 47.57 -69.94 -41.91
C GLN A 94 47.11 -71.38 -42.23
N GLY A 95 47.03 -71.74 -43.52
CA GLY A 95 46.69 -73.09 -43.97
C GLY A 95 45.19 -73.36 -44.16
N VAL A 96 44.34 -72.32 -44.14
CA VAL A 96 42.90 -72.48 -44.41
C VAL A 96 42.67 -72.61 -45.93
N PRO A 97 41.93 -73.64 -46.41
CA PRO A 97 41.56 -73.75 -47.82
C PRO A 97 40.80 -72.53 -48.32
N SER A 98 41.10 -72.07 -49.54
CA SER A 98 40.56 -70.83 -50.13
C SER A 98 39.02 -70.69 -50.01
N LYS A 99 38.26 -71.75 -50.34
CA LYS A 99 36.79 -71.75 -50.21
C LYS A 99 36.29 -71.59 -48.77
N GLN A 100 37.03 -72.13 -47.80
CA GLN A 100 36.69 -71.99 -46.38
C GLN A 100 37.07 -70.60 -45.86
N ALA A 101 38.21 -70.06 -46.30
CA ALA A 101 38.64 -68.70 -45.97
C ALA A 101 37.63 -67.64 -46.50
N GLU A 102 37.12 -67.82 -47.72
CA GLU A 102 36.04 -66.99 -48.29
C GLU A 102 34.74 -67.10 -47.49
N ALA A 103 34.30 -68.32 -47.14
CA ALA A 103 33.08 -68.54 -46.37
C ALA A 103 33.15 -67.92 -44.97
N ILE A 104 34.28 -68.08 -44.26
CA ILE A 104 34.52 -67.47 -42.94
C ILE A 104 34.53 -65.95 -43.06
N THR A 105 35.22 -65.40 -44.06
CA THR A 105 35.25 -63.95 -44.29
C THR A 105 33.85 -63.39 -44.60
N SER A 106 33.03 -64.13 -45.35
CA SER A 106 31.64 -63.76 -45.64
C SER A 106 30.79 -63.71 -44.36
N ALA A 107 30.85 -64.76 -43.53
CA ALA A 107 30.10 -64.82 -42.27
C ALA A 107 30.50 -63.71 -41.29
N ILE A 108 31.81 -63.40 -41.20
CA ILE A 108 32.32 -62.28 -40.38
C ILE A 108 31.81 -60.94 -40.91
N THR A 109 31.81 -60.75 -42.22
CA THR A 109 31.33 -59.51 -42.84
C THR A 109 29.83 -59.31 -42.61
N GLU A 110 29.05 -60.38 -42.65
CA GLU A 110 27.61 -60.36 -42.35
C GLU A 110 27.32 -59.96 -40.90
N VAL A 111 27.93 -60.66 -39.92
CA VAL A 111 27.75 -60.35 -38.48
C VAL A 111 28.19 -58.92 -38.15
N LEU A 112 29.25 -58.43 -38.78
CA LEU A 112 29.72 -57.05 -38.57
C LEU A 112 28.80 -56.01 -39.22
N ASN A 113 28.22 -56.29 -40.38
CA ASN A 113 27.21 -55.41 -40.99
C ASN A 113 25.97 -55.30 -40.09
N ASP A 114 25.46 -56.42 -39.60
CA ASP A 114 24.30 -56.46 -38.69
C ASP A 114 24.59 -55.74 -37.38
N SER A 115 25.78 -55.96 -36.80
CA SER A 115 26.20 -55.29 -35.57
C SER A 115 26.31 -53.77 -35.76
N LEU A 116 26.82 -53.32 -36.91
CA LEU A 116 26.97 -51.90 -37.22
C LEU A 116 25.63 -51.22 -37.49
N GLU A 117 24.71 -51.89 -38.20
CA GLU A 117 23.34 -51.42 -38.41
C GLU A 117 22.62 -51.22 -37.08
N ASN A 118 22.71 -52.22 -36.19
CA ASN A 118 22.11 -52.17 -34.86
C ASN A 118 22.68 -51.03 -33.99
N VAL A 119 24.00 -50.85 -34.01
CA VAL A 119 24.66 -49.74 -33.31
C VAL A 119 24.26 -48.39 -33.91
N ALA A 120 24.14 -48.29 -35.23
CA ALA A 120 23.75 -47.05 -35.91
C ALA A 120 22.34 -46.59 -35.54
N HIS A 121 21.39 -47.50 -35.26
CA HIS A 121 20.05 -47.14 -34.78
C HIS A 121 20.06 -46.44 -33.41
N SER A 122 21.13 -46.58 -32.63
CA SER A 122 21.29 -45.89 -31.34
C SER A 122 21.83 -44.47 -31.48
N PHE A 123 22.26 -44.07 -32.69
CA PHE A 123 22.79 -42.74 -32.97
C PHE A 123 21.82 -41.94 -33.83
N VAL A 124 21.79 -40.63 -33.57
CA VAL A 124 21.04 -39.67 -34.39
C VAL A 124 21.98 -39.10 -35.45
N SER A 125 21.47 -38.87 -36.66
CA SER A 125 22.29 -38.25 -37.72
C SER A 125 22.60 -36.79 -37.37
N GLN A 126 23.72 -36.26 -37.87
CA GLN A 126 24.06 -34.85 -37.63
C GLN A 126 22.98 -33.90 -38.17
N ALA A 127 22.34 -34.24 -39.30
CA ALA A 127 21.28 -33.43 -39.89
C ALA A 127 20.03 -33.38 -39.00
N GLU A 128 19.63 -34.51 -38.40
CA GLU A 128 18.49 -34.56 -37.47
C GLU A 128 18.80 -33.82 -36.16
N MET A 129 20.03 -33.97 -35.65
CA MET A 129 20.49 -33.25 -34.46
C MET A 129 20.45 -31.73 -34.68
N GLN A 130 21.02 -31.23 -35.78
CA GLN A 130 21.00 -29.81 -36.13
C GLN A 130 19.58 -29.28 -36.34
N LYS A 131 18.70 -30.07 -36.96
CA LYS A 131 17.29 -29.70 -37.10
C LYS A 131 16.60 -29.55 -35.74
N SER A 132 16.84 -30.47 -34.81
CA SER A 132 16.29 -30.40 -33.45
C SER A 132 16.82 -29.17 -32.70
N GLU A 133 18.12 -28.87 -32.83
CA GLU A 133 18.75 -27.69 -32.24
C GLU A 133 18.12 -26.39 -32.79
N MET A 134 17.96 -26.26 -34.10
CA MET A 134 17.30 -25.10 -34.71
C MET A 134 15.85 -24.91 -34.22
N VAL A 135 15.09 -26.00 -34.05
CA VAL A 135 13.73 -25.94 -33.51
C VAL A 135 13.73 -25.51 -32.05
N GLN A 136 14.66 -26.04 -31.24
CA GLN A 136 14.80 -25.68 -29.84
C GLN A 136 15.18 -24.21 -29.67
N ASP A 137 16.14 -23.72 -30.45
CA ASP A 137 16.57 -22.31 -30.45
C ASP A 137 15.43 -21.38 -30.88
N GLY A 138 14.66 -21.77 -31.90
CA GLY A 138 13.48 -21.03 -32.33
C GLY A 138 12.42 -20.94 -31.24
N ASN A 139 12.14 -22.05 -30.55
CA ASN A 139 11.18 -22.07 -29.43
C ASN A 139 11.67 -21.25 -28.24
N LEU A 140 12.96 -21.34 -27.91
CA LEU A 140 13.56 -20.56 -26.83
C LEU A 140 13.51 -19.05 -27.13
N SER A 141 13.78 -18.67 -28.37
CA SER A 141 13.69 -17.28 -28.83
C SER A 141 12.26 -16.74 -28.72
N LYS A 142 11.26 -17.52 -29.19
CA LYS A 142 9.84 -17.16 -29.05
C LYS A 142 9.43 -17.01 -27.58
N PHE A 143 9.74 -18.00 -26.75
CA PHE A 143 9.45 -17.95 -25.32
C PHE A 143 10.06 -16.71 -24.66
N LYS A 144 11.32 -16.40 -24.96
CA LYS A 144 11.99 -15.19 -24.47
C LYS A 144 11.24 -13.92 -24.88
N SER A 145 10.82 -13.83 -26.15
CA SER A 145 10.07 -12.67 -26.66
C SER A 145 8.70 -12.51 -25.99
N GLU A 146 7.99 -13.61 -25.76
CA GLU A 146 6.69 -13.60 -25.07
C GLU A 146 6.83 -13.19 -23.60
N VAL A 147 7.83 -13.73 -22.90
CA VAL A 147 8.12 -13.34 -21.50
C VAL A 147 8.48 -11.86 -21.42
N GLN A 148 9.35 -11.37 -22.30
CA GLN A 148 9.74 -9.97 -22.31
C GLN A 148 8.54 -9.05 -22.62
N SER A 149 7.77 -9.37 -23.65
CA SER A 149 6.58 -8.60 -24.03
C SER A 149 5.52 -8.59 -22.93
N SER A 150 5.29 -9.74 -22.27
CA SER A 150 4.35 -9.85 -21.17
C SER A 150 4.81 -9.03 -19.97
N GLN A 151 6.09 -9.11 -19.61
CA GLN A 151 6.66 -8.33 -18.51
C GLN A 151 6.55 -6.83 -18.75
N GLU A 152 6.89 -6.37 -19.96
CA GLU A 152 6.80 -4.95 -20.34
C GLU A 152 5.35 -4.46 -20.32
N HIS A 153 4.41 -5.26 -20.84
CA HIS A 153 2.99 -4.94 -20.80
C HIS A 153 2.45 -4.85 -19.36
N HIS A 154 2.72 -5.85 -18.52
CA HIS A 154 2.30 -5.83 -17.12
C HIS A 154 2.91 -4.66 -16.34
N PHE A 155 4.18 -4.35 -16.58
CA PHE A 155 4.84 -3.21 -15.96
C PHE A 155 4.20 -1.89 -16.38
N SER A 156 3.97 -1.68 -17.68
CA SER A 156 3.31 -0.48 -18.20
C SER A 156 1.88 -0.33 -17.65
N LEU A 157 1.12 -1.43 -17.59
CA LEU A 157 -0.22 -1.44 -17.04
C LEU A 157 -0.23 -1.04 -15.55
N LEU A 158 0.62 -1.67 -14.74
CA LEU A 158 0.76 -1.37 -13.32
C LEU A 158 1.21 0.07 -13.08
N GLN A 159 2.16 0.57 -13.88
CA GLN A 159 2.62 1.95 -13.80
C GLN A 159 1.48 2.93 -14.09
N ARG A 160 0.69 2.68 -15.14
CA ARG A 160 -0.47 3.51 -15.50
C ARG A 160 -1.56 3.48 -14.42
N GLU A 161 -1.84 2.32 -13.84
CA GLU A 161 -2.84 2.19 -12.77
C GLU A 161 -2.37 2.86 -11.47
N THR A 162 -1.08 2.72 -11.14
CA THR A 162 -0.48 3.40 -9.98
C THR A 162 -0.56 4.92 -10.14
N GLU A 163 -0.25 5.44 -11.33
CA GLU A 163 -0.33 6.87 -11.61
C GLU A 163 -1.78 7.38 -11.58
N LYS A 164 -2.72 6.60 -12.13
CA LYS A 164 -4.15 6.92 -12.04
C LYS A 164 -4.62 7.01 -10.58
N LEU A 165 -4.31 5.99 -9.77
CA LEU A 165 -4.68 5.98 -8.35
C LEU A 165 -4.03 7.12 -7.58
N ARG A 166 -2.78 7.46 -7.89
CA ARG A 166 -2.08 8.62 -7.31
C ARG A 166 -2.82 9.93 -7.60
N ASN A 167 -3.25 10.12 -8.85
CA ASN A 167 -4.01 11.30 -9.27
C ASN A 167 -5.39 11.37 -8.62
N ASP A 168 -6.09 10.24 -8.51
CA ASP A 168 -7.39 10.16 -7.83
C ASP A 168 -7.26 10.50 -6.33
N ILE A 169 -6.20 10.03 -5.67
CA ILE A 169 -5.90 10.37 -4.27
C ILE A 169 -5.65 11.88 -4.11
N GLU A 170 -4.84 12.49 -4.98
CA GLU A 170 -4.55 13.92 -4.87
C GLU A 170 -5.79 14.77 -5.14
N LYS A 171 -6.62 14.36 -6.09
CA LYS A 171 -7.91 14.99 -6.37
C LYS A 171 -8.83 14.94 -5.14
N MET A 172 -9.07 13.75 -4.59
CA MET A 172 -9.91 13.60 -3.38
C MET A 172 -9.36 14.41 -2.20
N ARG A 173 -8.04 14.43 -2.02
CA ARG A 173 -7.37 15.23 -0.98
C ARG A 173 -7.63 16.72 -1.16
N SER A 174 -7.59 17.23 -2.39
CA SER A 174 -7.88 18.63 -2.69
C SER A 174 -9.35 19.00 -2.44
N GLU A 175 -10.28 18.14 -2.86
CA GLU A 175 -11.72 18.31 -2.64
C GLU A 175 -12.07 18.30 -1.15
N LEU A 176 -11.52 17.36 -0.39
CA LEU A 176 -11.74 17.29 1.06
C LEU A 176 -11.20 18.52 1.78
N ARG A 177 -10.04 19.04 1.40
CA ARG A 177 -9.51 20.28 1.97
C ARG A 177 -10.43 21.46 1.68
N TYR A 178 -10.90 21.58 0.44
CA TYR A 178 -11.83 22.62 0.06
C TYR A 178 -13.15 22.56 0.86
N GLU A 179 -13.75 21.37 1.00
CA GLU A 179 -14.97 21.20 1.80
C GLU A 179 -14.74 21.49 3.28
N ILE A 180 -13.61 21.09 3.86
CA ILE A 180 -13.25 21.46 5.25
C ILE A 180 -13.15 22.98 5.40
N ASP A 181 -12.44 23.66 4.51
CA ASP A 181 -12.25 25.11 4.57
C ASP A 181 -13.59 25.85 4.41
N LYS A 182 -14.40 25.40 3.46
CA LYS A 182 -15.75 25.92 3.20
C LYS A 182 -16.67 25.73 4.41
N LEU A 183 -16.74 24.52 4.98
CA LEU A 183 -17.56 24.24 6.16
C LEU A 183 -17.08 25.03 7.39
N THR A 184 -15.77 25.13 7.59
CA THR A 184 -15.18 25.90 8.68
C THR A 184 -15.50 27.39 8.56
N ALA A 185 -15.40 27.95 7.34
CA ALA A 185 -15.78 29.33 7.07
C ALA A 185 -17.29 29.56 7.28
N GLY A 186 -18.13 28.63 6.80
CA GLY A 186 -19.58 28.67 7.00
C GLY A 186 -19.97 28.65 8.47
N GLN A 187 -19.46 27.68 9.23
CA GLN A 187 -19.71 27.60 10.68
C GLN A 187 -19.24 28.84 11.43
N ARG A 188 -18.08 29.40 11.06
CA ARG A 188 -17.59 30.64 11.67
C ARG A 188 -18.52 31.81 11.35
N LEU A 189 -19.04 31.91 10.14
CA LEU A 189 -20.00 32.95 9.76
C LEU A 189 -21.31 32.80 10.56
N ASP A 190 -21.88 31.60 10.60
CA ASP A 190 -23.13 31.31 11.32
C ASP A 190 -23.03 31.70 12.80
N LEU A 191 -21.93 31.32 13.46
CA LEU A 191 -21.70 31.68 14.86
C LEU A 191 -21.55 33.20 15.06
N ASN A 192 -20.94 33.91 14.11
CA ASN A 192 -20.81 35.36 14.21
C ASN A 192 -22.16 36.07 13.99
N LEU A 193 -22.98 35.58 13.07
CA LEU A 193 -24.33 36.12 12.84
C LEU A 193 -25.23 35.87 14.05
N GLU A 194 -25.25 34.66 14.59
CA GLU A 194 -26.07 34.36 15.78
C GLU A 194 -25.58 35.12 17.01
N ARG A 195 -24.25 35.30 17.16
CA ARG A 195 -23.69 36.17 18.21
C ARG A 195 -24.12 37.63 18.02
N GLY A 196 -24.21 38.12 16.79
CA GLY A 196 -24.75 39.45 16.48
C GLY A 196 -26.21 39.55 16.91
N ARG A 197 -27.04 38.60 16.47
CA ARG A 197 -28.48 38.55 16.79
C ARG A 197 -28.74 38.51 18.30
N ILE A 198 -27.97 37.71 19.05
CA ILE A 198 -28.08 37.65 20.52
C ILE A 198 -27.73 39.00 21.17
N ARG A 199 -26.73 39.73 20.65
CA ARG A 199 -26.39 41.06 21.17
C ARG A 199 -27.50 42.07 20.90
N ASP A 200 -28.10 42.04 19.72
CA ASP A 200 -29.19 42.95 19.37
C ASP A 200 -30.43 42.68 20.23
N GLU A 201 -30.79 41.41 20.42
CA GLU A 201 -31.87 41.00 21.32
C GLU A 201 -31.60 41.42 22.77
N LEU A 202 -30.37 41.21 23.26
CA LEU A 202 -29.97 41.64 24.60
C LEU A 202 -30.03 43.15 24.76
N ALA A 203 -29.62 43.92 23.75
CA ALA A 203 -29.70 45.37 23.76
C ALA A 203 -31.16 45.85 23.79
N ASN A 204 -32.05 45.20 23.02
CA ASN A 204 -33.48 45.49 23.05
C ASN A 204 -34.09 45.20 24.44
N GLN A 205 -33.84 44.03 25.01
CA GLN A 205 -34.32 43.67 26.35
C GLN A 205 -33.80 44.63 27.44
N ASN A 206 -32.55 45.07 27.33
CA ASN A 206 -31.99 46.05 28.26
C ASN A 206 -32.66 47.43 28.13
N ALA A 207 -32.98 47.85 26.90
CA ALA A 207 -33.71 49.09 26.65
C ALA A 207 -35.15 49.02 27.19
N GLU A 208 -35.85 47.91 26.97
CA GLU A 208 -37.19 47.65 27.52
C GLU A 208 -37.16 47.65 29.05
N THR A 209 -36.20 46.95 29.66
CA THR A 209 -36.01 46.91 31.12
C THR A 209 -35.79 48.32 31.67
N THR A 210 -34.90 49.10 31.04
CA THR A 210 -34.63 50.49 31.43
C THR A 210 -35.87 51.37 31.27
N ASN A 211 -36.68 51.17 30.21
CA ASN A 211 -37.94 51.88 30.03
C ASN A 211 -38.95 51.56 31.14
N LEU A 212 -39.10 50.29 31.49
CA LEU A 212 -39.97 49.83 32.58
C LEU A 212 -39.51 50.37 33.94
N THR A 213 -38.21 50.30 34.25
CA THR A 213 -37.65 50.90 35.47
C THR A 213 -37.96 52.39 35.55
N ASN A 214 -37.74 53.15 34.47
CA ASN A 214 -38.06 54.57 34.42
C ASN A 214 -39.57 54.86 34.59
N LYS A 215 -40.45 53.99 34.08
CA LYS A 215 -41.90 54.10 34.29
C LYS A 215 -42.27 53.84 35.75
N LEU A 216 -41.72 52.78 36.34
CA LEU A 216 -41.93 52.46 37.76
C LEU A 216 -41.46 53.60 38.67
N ASP A 217 -40.28 54.17 38.42
CA ASP A 217 -39.78 55.30 39.21
C ASP A 217 -40.73 56.51 39.13
N ARG A 218 -41.26 56.81 37.94
CA ARG A 218 -42.25 57.89 37.76
C ARG A 218 -43.54 57.60 38.53
N GLU A 219 -44.06 56.38 38.48
CA GLU A 219 -45.25 55.98 39.23
C GLU A 219 -45.02 56.05 40.74
N ILE A 220 -43.86 55.62 41.24
CA ILE A 220 -43.47 55.74 42.65
C ILE A 220 -43.45 57.21 43.08
N HIS A 221 -42.84 58.10 42.29
CA HIS A 221 -42.81 59.53 42.60
C HIS A 221 -44.21 60.16 42.57
N ALA A 222 -45.06 59.77 41.60
CA ALA A 222 -46.44 60.24 41.52
C ALA A 222 -47.28 59.78 42.72
N LEU A 223 -47.20 58.49 43.08
CA LEU A 223 -47.89 57.94 44.25
C LEU A 223 -47.42 58.59 45.55
N ARG A 224 -46.11 58.85 45.68
CA ARG A 224 -45.56 59.56 46.83
C ARG A 224 -46.10 60.98 46.94
N ALA A 225 -46.18 61.72 45.84
CA ALA A 225 -46.75 63.06 45.83
C ALA A 225 -48.25 63.06 46.19
N GLN A 226 -49.02 62.10 45.67
CA GLN A 226 -50.43 61.92 46.05
C GLN A 226 -50.60 61.58 47.53
N LEU A 227 -49.74 60.71 48.08
CA LEU A 227 -49.73 60.37 49.50
C LEU A 227 -49.43 61.60 50.36
N GLU A 228 -48.44 62.41 49.99
CA GLU A 228 -48.10 63.64 50.70
C GLU A 228 -49.27 64.64 50.66
N ALA A 229 -49.92 64.83 49.51
CA ALA A 229 -51.11 65.67 49.39
C ALA A 229 -52.27 65.16 50.25
N ALA A 230 -52.57 63.85 50.21
CA ALA A 230 -53.61 63.23 51.03
C ALA A 230 -53.33 63.37 52.54
N LYS A 231 -52.05 63.27 52.95
CA LYS A 231 -51.63 63.54 54.34
C LYS A 231 -51.98 64.96 54.76
N TYR A 232 -51.72 65.97 53.93
CA TYR A 232 -52.06 67.36 54.22
C TYR A 232 -53.58 67.60 54.29
N GLU A 233 -54.36 66.95 53.43
CA GLU A 233 -55.82 67.01 53.49
C GLU A 233 -56.35 66.43 54.82
N VAL A 234 -55.87 65.27 55.27
CA VAL A 234 -56.24 64.69 56.57
C VAL A 234 -55.91 65.64 57.72
N ILE A 235 -54.71 66.23 57.73
CA ILE A 235 -54.31 67.22 58.75
C ILE A 235 -55.27 68.41 58.75
N LYS A 236 -55.63 68.93 57.58
CA LYS A 236 -56.57 70.05 57.42
C LYS A 236 -57.96 69.70 57.97
N TYR A 237 -58.48 68.50 57.69
CA TYR A 237 -59.74 68.04 58.25
C TYR A 237 -59.69 67.91 59.78
N CYS A 238 -58.62 67.34 60.35
CA CYS A 238 -58.42 67.25 61.80
C CYS A 238 -58.44 68.63 62.47
N ILE A 239 -57.76 69.63 61.90
CA ILE A 239 -57.77 71.00 62.44
C ILE A 239 -59.19 71.59 62.37
N GLY A 240 -59.88 71.42 61.23
CA GLY A 240 -61.24 71.92 61.04
C GLY A 240 -62.25 71.32 62.04
N THR A 241 -62.17 70.01 62.31
CA THR A 241 -63.07 69.35 63.27
C THR A 241 -62.78 69.77 64.70
N LEU A 242 -61.50 69.87 65.11
CA LEU A 242 -61.13 70.37 66.43
C LEU A 242 -61.69 71.78 66.66
N VAL A 243 -61.52 72.69 65.69
CA VAL A 243 -62.06 74.06 65.77
C VAL A 243 -63.59 74.07 65.84
N SER A 244 -64.26 73.24 65.04
CA SER A 244 -65.73 73.13 65.07
C SER A 244 -66.25 72.65 66.43
N ILE A 245 -65.60 71.64 67.02
CA ILE A 245 -65.98 71.12 68.34
C ILE A 245 -65.76 72.20 69.41
N SER A 246 -64.62 72.89 69.38
CA SER A 246 -64.34 74.00 70.31
C SER A 246 -65.35 75.15 70.17
N ALA A 247 -65.74 75.51 68.94
CA ALA A 247 -66.74 76.55 68.69
C ALA A 247 -68.13 76.16 69.22
N VAL A 248 -68.57 74.93 69.00
CA VAL A 248 -69.83 74.40 69.55
C VAL A 248 -69.77 74.37 71.08
N GLY A 249 -68.67 73.90 71.67
CA GLY A 249 -68.48 73.89 73.12
C GLY A 249 -68.56 75.28 73.74
N LEU A 250 -67.92 76.28 73.12
CA LEU A 250 -68.02 77.68 73.56
C LEU A 250 -69.45 78.24 73.42
N ALA A 251 -70.16 77.90 72.35
CA ALA A 251 -71.54 78.32 72.15
C ALA A 251 -72.48 77.75 73.22
N VAL A 252 -72.31 76.47 73.59
CA VAL A 252 -73.08 75.84 74.68
C VAL A 252 -72.75 76.49 76.02
N LEU A 253 -71.47 76.72 76.35
CA LEU A 253 -71.07 77.40 77.59
C LEU A 253 -71.71 78.79 77.71
N ARG A 254 -71.82 79.54 76.60
CA ARG A 254 -72.51 80.83 76.56
C ARG A 254 -74.03 80.75 76.77
N LEU A 255 -74.66 79.62 76.49
CA LEU A 255 -76.10 79.43 76.77
C LEU A 255 -76.38 79.04 78.22
N TYR A 256 -75.40 78.43 78.91
CA TYR A 256 -75.52 77.97 80.30
C TYR A 256 -74.96 78.95 81.34
N THR A 257 -74.32 80.04 80.91
CA THR A 257 -73.81 81.13 81.76
C THR A 257 -74.67 82.36 81.58
#